data_AF-A0A4Q3F945-F1
#
_entry.id   AF-A0A4Q3F945-F1
#
_cell.length_a   1.000
_cell.length_b   1.000
_cell.length_c   1.000
_cell.angle_alpha   90.00
_cell.angle_beta   90.00
_cell.angle_gamma   90.00
#
_symmetry.space_group_name_H-M   'P 1'
#
loop_
_entity.id
_entity.type
_entity.pdbx_description
1 polymer ?
#
loop_
_entity_poly.entity_id
_entity_poly.type
_entity_poly.pdbx_seq_one_letter_code
_entity_poly.pdbx_strand_id
1 'polypeptide(L)'
;MKKHLFCCLLLFAGAAAAFAQDFETGKISNQELNMKTYSKDSAANAVVLQEFGTAEISNRDHSPLVFQYHVKIKIFNSKAFDQGDVI
;
A
#
# COMPACT_ATOMS: atom_id res chain seq x y z
N MET A 1 16.91 -37.91 -7.19
CA MET A 1 17.69 -36.68 -7.49
C MET A 1 16.91 -35.71 -8.39
N LYS A 2 16.44 -36.10 -9.59
CA LYS A 2 15.71 -35.21 -10.52
C LYS A 2 14.42 -34.58 -9.94
N LYS A 3 13.64 -35.33 -9.18
CA LYS A 3 12.41 -34.84 -8.51
C LYS A 3 12.68 -33.76 -7.45
N HIS A 4 13.79 -33.87 -6.72
CA HIS A 4 14.20 -32.88 -5.72
C HIS A 4 14.74 -31.62 -6.40
N LEU A 5 15.46 -31.79 -7.51
CA LEU A 5 15.92 -30.65 -8.33
C LEU A 5 14.75 -29.85 -8.90
N PHE A 6 13.69 -30.53 -9.37
CA PHE A 6 12.47 -29.89 -9.85
C PHE A 6 11.73 -29.13 -8.75
N CYS A 7 11.62 -29.70 -7.55
CA CYS A 7 11.06 -28.99 -6.39
C CYS A 7 11.88 -27.76 -6.00
N CYS A 8 13.22 -27.83 -6.00
CA CYS A 8 14.06 -26.67 -5.72
C CYS A 8 13.88 -25.56 -6.77
N LEU A 9 13.72 -25.91 -8.04
CA LEU A 9 13.48 -24.94 -9.11
C LEU A 9 12.14 -24.21 -8.94
N LEU A 10 11.08 -24.94 -8.57
CA LEU A 10 9.76 -24.35 -8.30
C LEU A 10 9.77 -23.41 -7.09
N LEU A 11 10.48 -23.79 -6.02
CA LEU A 11 10.64 -22.94 -4.82
C LEU A 11 11.42 -21.66 -5.12
N PHE A 12 12.47 -21.74 -5.94
CA PHE A 12 13.26 -20.58 -6.34
C PHE A 12 12.48 -19.61 -7.22
N ALA A 13 11.67 -20.13 -8.16
CA ALA A 13 10.80 -19.30 -9.02
C ALA A 13 9.72 -18.56 -8.22
N GLY A 14 9.16 -19.19 -7.18
CA GLY A 14 8.17 -18.57 -6.30
C GLY A 14 8.74 -17.43 -5.44
N ALA A 15 9.99 -17.55 -4.99
CA ALA A 15 10.64 -16.52 -4.17
C ALA A 15 10.92 -15.21 -4.94
N ALA A 16 11.20 -15.30 -6.25
CA ALA A 16 11.49 -14.13 -7.08
C ALA A 16 10.24 -13.26 -7.38
N ALA A 17 9.03 -13.78 -7.14
CA ALA A 17 7.78 -13.05 -7.33
C ALA A 17 7.31 -12.31 -6.06
N ALA A 18 8.05 -12.39 -4.95
CA ALA A 18 7.70 -11.72 -3.71
C ALA A 18 8.12 -10.24 -3.77
N PHE A 19 7.18 -9.36 -4.10
CA PHE A 19 7.33 -7.92 -3.94
C PHE A 19 6.75 -7.48 -2.60
N ALA A 20 7.55 -6.80 -1.76
CA ALA A 20 7.02 -6.06 -0.62
C ALA A 20 6.27 -4.83 -1.17
N GLN A 21 4.98 -4.73 -0.88
CA GLN A 21 4.08 -3.80 -1.56
C GLN A 21 4.09 -2.42 -0.91
N ASP A 22 5.15 -1.65 -1.19
CA ASP A 22 5.06 -0.20 -1.24
C ASP A 22 4.25 0.21 -2.48
N PHE A 23 3.65 1.40 -2.48
CA PHE A 23 2.98 1.96 -3.65
C PHE A 23 3.46 3.38 -3.94
N GLU A 24 3.62 3.68 -5.21
CA GLU A 24 4.09 5.00 -5.62
C GLU A 24 3.11 6.11 -5.22
N THR A 25 3.59 7.01 -4.36
CA THR A 25 2.90 8.22 -3.96
C THR A 25 2.57 9.09 -5.17
N GLY A 26 1.33 9.60 -5.23
CA GLY A 26 0.88 10.50 -6.30
C GLY A 26 0.44 9.82 -7.60
N LYS A 27 0.62 8.50 -7.77
CA LYS A 27 0.04 7.78 -8.92
C LYS A 27 -1.45 7.52 -8.71
N ILE A 28 -2.24 8.03 -9.65
CA ILE A 28 -3.70 7.86 -9.69
C ILE A 28 -4.10 7.24 -11.03
N SER A 29 -4.88 6.17 -10.98
CA SER A 29 -5.47 5.53 -12.16
C SER A 29 -6.78 6.20 -12.57
N ASN A 30 -7.14 6.06 -13.85
CA ASN A 30 -8.44 6.54 -14.35
C ASN A 30 -9.63 5.90 -13.63
N GLN A 31 -9.51 4.65 -13.19
CA GLN A 31 -10.56 3.98 -12.43
C GLN A 31 -10.77 4.66 -11.06
N GLU A 32 -9.68 4.92 -10.33
CA GLU A 32 -9.74 5.61 -9.03
C GLU A 32 -10.28 7.04 -9.19
N LEU A 33 -9.87 7.75 -10.25
CA LEU A 33 -10.35 9.09 -10.53
C LEU A 33 -11.87 9.11 -10.78
N ASN A 34 -12.36 8.16 -11.58
CA ASN A 34 -13.77 8.05 -11.97
C ASN A 34 -14.65 7.36 -10.93
N MET A 35 -14.09 6.76 -9.88
CA MET A 35 -14.84 6.14 -8.79
C MET A 35 -15.71 7.19 -8.07
N LYS A 36 -17.03 6.99 -8.07
CA LYS A 36 -18.00 7.89 -7.41
C LYS A 36 -18.54 7.36 -6.08
N THR A 37 -18.55 6.05 -5.92
CA THR A 37 -18.99 5.35 -4.71
C THR A 37 -18.12 4.10 -4.51
N TYR A 38 -18.13 3.56 -3.30
CA TYR A 38 -17.53 2.27 -3.03
C TYR A 38 -18.57 1.16 -3.14
N SER A 39 -18.32 0.13 -3.95
CA SER A 39 -19.35 -0.89 -4.26
C SER A 39 -19.70 -1.78 -3.07
N LYS A 40 -18.78 -1.98 -2.12
CA LYS A 40 -19.04 -2.81 -0.92
C LYS A 40 -19.75 -2.03 0.19
N ASP A 41 -19.68 -0.70 0.15
CA ASP A 41 -20.41 0.19 1.06
C ASP A 41 -20.72 1.50 0.32
N SER A 42 -21.93 1.58 -0.24
CA SER A 42 -22.37 2.77 -0.98
C SER A 42 -22.63 3.98 -0.10
N ALA A 43 -22.71 3.81 1.23
CA ALA A 43 -22.92 4.90 2.17
C ALA A 43 -21.58 5.52 2.66
N ALA A 44 -20.44 4.90 2.34
CA ALA A 44 -19.13 5.40 2.72
C ALA A 44 -18.84 6.79 2.14
N ASN A 45 -18.32 7.70 2.97
CA ASN A 45 -17.93 9.05 2.56
C ASN A 45 -16.50 9.12 1.98
N ALA A 46 -15.67 8.12 2.28
CA ALA A 46 -14.34 7.91 1.72
C ALA A 46 -13.96 6.42 1.78
N VAL A 47 -12.93 6.02 1.04
CA VAL A 47 -12.36 4.66 1.11
C VAL A 47 -10.83 4.71 1.06
N VAL A 48 -10.18 3.92 1.91
CA VAL A 48 -8.74 3.65 1.84
C VAL A 48 -8.49 2.68 0.69
N LEU A 49 -7.75 3.13 -0.31
CA LEU A 49 -7.41 2.32 -1.49
C LEU A 49 -6.13 1.52 -1.26
N GLN A 50 -5.12 2.16 -0.66
CA GLN A 50 -3.84 1.57 -0.31
C GLN A 50 -3.29 2.25 0.95
N GLU A 51 -2.61 1.51 1.79
CA GLU A 51 -2.00 1.97 3.03
C GLU A 51 -0.70 1.20 3.25
N PHE A 52 0.39 1.91 3.52
CA PHE A 52 1.68 1.30 3.75
C PHE A 52 2.56 2.19 4.63
N GLY A 53 3.43 1.56 5.41
CA GLY A 53 4.37 2.27 6.26
C GLY A 53 5.64 1.47 6.48
N THR A 54 6.75 2.18 6.64
CA THR A 54 8.08 1.62 6.91
C THR A 54 8.62 2.23 8.19
N ALA A 55 9.35 1.41 8.95
CA ALA A 55 10.05 1.84 10.15
C ALA A 55 11.49 1.36 10.06
N GLU A 56 12.45 2.26 10.24
CA GLU A 56 13.88 1.94 10.22
C GLU A 56 14.61 2.59 11.38
N ILE A 57 15.67 1.94 11.85
CA ILE A 57 16.57 2.51 12.87
C ILE A 57 17.64 3.30 12.12
N SER A 58 17.64 4.62 12.28
CA SER A 58 18.66 5.50 11.69
C SER A 58 19.75 5.82 12.71
N ASN A 59 21.00 5.66 12.31
CA ASN A 59 22.16 6.11 13.06
C ASN A 59 22.68 7.47 12.58
N ARG A 60 22.02 8.09 11.58
CA ARG A 60 22.49 9.32 10.92
C ARG A 60 21.98 10.59 11.61
N ASP A 61 20.76 10.54 12.11
CA ASP A 61 20.13 11.64 12.84
C ASP A 61 19.93 11.20 14.28
N HIS A 62 19.92 12.12 15.24
CA HIS A 62 19.72 11.84 16.67
C HIS A 62 18.37 11.15 17.01
N SER A 63 17.56 10.76 16.02
CA SER A 63 16.37 9.93 16.16
C SER A 63 16.69 8.47 15.84
N PRO A 64 16.61 7.55 16.82
CA PRO A 64 16.90 6.14 16.61
C PRO A 64 15.80 5.42 15.82
N LEU A 65 14.68 6.06 15.51
CA LEU A 65 13.58 5.49 14.73
C LEU A 65 13.06 6.51 13.72
N VAL A 66 13.04 6.12 12.45
CA VAL A 66 12.43 6.85 11.34
C VAL A 66 11.21 6.05 10.91
N PHE A 67 10.03 6.66 11.00
CA PHE A 67 8.78 6.07 10.55
C PHE A 67 8.25 6.87 9.36
N GLN A 68 7.99 6.19 8.25
CA GLN A 68 7.35 6.76 7.06
C GLN A 68 6.01 6.10 6.87
N TYR A 69 4.95 6.88 6.77
CA TYR A 69 3.60 6.41 6.59
C TYR A 69 2.96 7.12 5.42
N HIS A 70 2.31 6.36 4.54
CA HIS A 70 1.60 6.91 3.40
C HIS A 70 0.31 6.12 3.13
N VAL A 71 -0.75 6.86 2.86
CA VAL A 71 -2.08 6.32 2.63
C VAL A 71 -2.71 7.00 1.42
N LYS A 72 -3.38 6.20 0.58
CA LYS A 72 -4.14 6.68 -0.57
C LYS A 72 -5.62 6.57 -0.24
N ILE A 73 -6.27 7.71 -0.08
CA ILE A 73 -7.67 7.81 0.30
C ILE A 73 -8.47 8.42 -0.85
N LYS A 74 -9.56 7.78 -1.26
CA LYS A 74 -10.55 8.36 -2.16
C LYS A 74 -11.66 8.99 -1.33
N ILE A 75 -11.73 10.32 -1.34
CA ILE A 75 -12.80 11.06 -0.69
C ILE A 75 -13.95 11.26 -1.70
N PHE A 76 -15.16 10.88 -1.30
CA PHE A 76 -16.36 11.01 -2.15
C PHE A 76 -17.13 12.31 -1.88
N ASN A 77 -17.11 12.80 -0.64
CA ASN A 77 -17.82 14.02 -0.25
C ASN A 77 -17.19 14.74 0.96
N SER A 78 -17.70 15.92 1.27
CA SER A 78 -17.15 16.82 2.29
C SER A 78 -17.18 16.30 3.73
N LYS A 79 -17.98 15.27 4.02
CA LYS A 79 -18.07 14.69 5.37
C LYS A 79 -16.81 13.94 5.79
N ALA A 80 -15.89 13.67 4.85
CA ALA A 80 -14.64 12.96 5.08
C ALA A 80 -13.40 13.79 4.68
N PHE A 81 -13.50 15.12 4.63
CA PHE A 81 -12.34 15.98 4.37
C PHE A 81 -11.29 15.93 5.48
N ASP A 82 -11.71 15.67 6.72
CA ASP A 82 -10.85 15.42 7.88
C ASP A 82 -9.97 14.18 7.71
N GLN A 83 -10.37 13.23 6.87
CA GLN A 83 -9.57 12.04 6.54
C GLN A 83 -8.42 12.35 5.57
N GLY A 84 -8.32 13.56 5.04
CA GLY A 84 -7.24 13.98 4.15
C GLY A 84 -5.93 14.31 4.87
N ASP A 85 -5.99 14.53 6.19
CA ASP A 85 -4.83 14.85 7.01
C ASP A 85 -4.20 13.56 7.54
N VAL A 86 -2.95 13.32 7.16
CA VAL A 86 -2.13 12.19 7.63
C VAL A 86 -1.17 12.73 8.69
N ILE A 87 -1.34 12.30 9.95
CA ILE A 87 -0.55 12.73 11.12
C ILE A 87 0.57 11.73 11.42
#